data_AF-A0A821HPR3-F1
#
_entry.id   AF-A0A821HPR3-F1
#
_cell.length_a   1.000
_cell.length_b   1.000
_cell.length_c   1.000
_cell.angle_alpha   90.00
_cell.angle_beta   90.00
_cell.angle_gamma   90.00
#
_symmetry.space_group_name_H-M   'P 1'
#
loop_
_entity.id
_entity.type
_entity.pdbx_description
1 polymer ?
#
loop_
_entity_poly.entity_id
_entity_poly.type
_entity_poly.pdbx_seq_one_letter_code
_entity_poly.pdbx_strand_id
1 'polypeptide(L)'
;MNKIAHFIIFNHFRSPSPEPIYDQQGKRQNTREVRTRRKIEEQRHRLVTELLVLNPEYKAPADYKPTQAKYIDKVMIPQEDHPDVNFVGLIIGPRGNTLKTLEKETNAKIIIRGKGSIKDGKMGLVKFGPLPGEDEPLHAYITGTSSEIVAKAVEKVKQIINQAIDEPEGMNELRKQQLRELALLHGTLRENDCL
;
A
#
# COMPACT_ATOMS: atom_id res chain seq x y z
N MET A 1 57.41 22.41 40.03
CA MET A 1 57.38 20.95 39.86
C MET A 1 55.99 20.45 40.21
N ASN A 2 55.21 20.02 39.21
CA ASN A 2 54.36 18.83 39.24
C ASN A 2 53.44 18.86 38.01
N LYS A 3 53.72 17.93 37.12
CA LYS A 3 53.03 17.63 35.87
C LYS A 3 51.83 16.71 36.15
N ILE A 4 50.87 16.67 35.20
CA ILE A 4 49.83 15.63 34.98
C ILE A 4 48.63 15.76 35.94
N ALA A 5 47.36 15.82 35.54
CA ALA A 5 46.69 15.16 34.43
C ALA A 5 45.63 16.08 33.77
N HIS A 6 45.82 16.36 32.49
CA HIS A 6 44.72 16.75 31.62
C HIS A 6 43.97 15.44 31.30
N PHE A 7 42.94 15.13 32.09
CA PHE A 7 42.08 13.99 31.81
C PHE A 7 41.20 14.37 30.61
N ILE A 8 41.72 14.08 29.42
CA ILE A 8 40.94 14.09 28.19
C ILE A 8 39.83 13.05 28.41
N ILE A 9 38.66 13.49 28.85
CA ILE A 9 37.44 12.70 28.72
C ILE A 9 37.23 12.60 27.22
N PHE A 10 37.72 11.50 26.65
CA PHE A 10 37.36 11.05 25.32
C PHE A 10 35.83 11.03 25.29
N ASN A 11 35.26 12.04 24.65
CA ASN A 11 33.89 12.05 24.17
C ASN A 11 33.70 10.76 23.36
N HIS A 12 33.22 9.70 24.03
CA HIS A 12 32.52 8.65 23.32
C HIS A 12 31.24 9.32 22.84
N PHE A 13 31.26 9.81 21.60
CA PHE A 13 30.11 10.19 20.79
C PHE A 13 29.11 9.04 20.75
N ARG A 14 28.43 8.77 21.87
CA ARG A 14 27.23 7.95 21.88
C ARG A 14 26.16 8.84 21.32
N SER A 15 25.77 8.56 20.08
CA SER A 15 24.63 9.20 19.45
C SER A 15 23.46 9.21 20.45
N PRO A 16 22.83 10.36 20.71
CA PRO A 16 21.75 10.47 21.67
C PRO A 16 20.68 9.41 21.36
N SER A 17 20.08 8.83 22.41
CA SER A 17 19.04 7.83 22.19
C SER A 17 17.87 8.46 21.41
N PRO A 18 17.35 7.78 20.38
CA PRO A 18 16.24 8.27 19.58
C PRO A 18 15.00 8.46 20.46
N GLU A 19 14.12 9.34 20.01
CA GLU A 19 12.90 9.69 20.71
C GLU A 19 12.01 8.45 20.96
N PRO A 20 11.29 8.42 22.11
CA PRO A 20 10.41 7.33 22.44
C PRO A 20 9.19 7.33 21.52
N ILE A 21 9.02 6.24 20.77
CA ILE A 21 7.84 6.00 19.93
C ILE A 21 6.82 5.20 20.74
N TYR A 22 5.58 5.69 20.78
CA TYR A 22 4.45 5.07 21.47
C TYR A 22 3.42 4.56 20.45
N ASP A 23 2.76 3.46 20.78
CA ASP A 23 1.63 2.92 20.02
C ASP A 23 0.31 3.61 20.42
N GLN A 24 -0.78 3.34 19.69
CA GLN A 24 -2.14 3.86 19.98
C GLN A 24 -2.65 3.50 21.39
N GLN A 25 -2.08 2.48 22.03
CA GLN A 25 -2.38 2.06 23.39
C GLN A 25 -1.43 2.67 24.45
N GLY A 26 -0.58 3.64 24.09
CA GLY A 26 0.35 4.31 25.01
C GLY A 26 1.57 3.48 25.42
N LYS A 27 1.77 2.30 24.84
CA LYS A 27 2.93 1.44 25.13
C LYS A 27 4.17 1.91 24.37
N ARG A 28 5.30 2.02 25.07
CA ARG A 28 6.60 2.35 24.46
C ARG A 28 7.08 1.21 23.56
N GLN A 29 7.21 1.47 22.26
CA GLN A 29 7.68 0.53 21.24
C GLN A 29 9.22 0.59 21.08
N ASN A 30 9.81 1.77 21.23
CA ASN A 30 11.25 2.01 20.99
C ASN A 30 12.11 1.83 22.27
N THR A 31 12.10 0.63 22.86
CA THR A 31 13.01 0.31 23.98
C THR A 31 14.42 -0.01 23.47
N ARG A 32 15.43 0.09 24.34
CA ARG A 32 16.82 -0.28 24.00
C ARG A 32 16.91 -1.72 23.51
N GLU A 33 16.19 -2.62 24.16
CA GLU A 33 16.14 -4.03 23.81
C GLU A 33 15.55 -4.26 22.42
N VAL A 34 14.41 -3.62 22.11
CA VAL A 34 13.77 -3.70 20.78
C VAL A 34 14.68 -3.13 19.70
N ARG A 35 15.41 -2.03 19.96
CA ARG A 35 16.41 -1.49 19.03
C ARG A 35 17.54 -2.47 18.76
N THR A 36 18.12 -3.06 19.81
CA THR A 36 19.21 -4.03 19.68
C THR A 36 18.73 -5.28 18.94
N ARG A 37 17.54 -5.78 19.28
CA ARG A 37 16.92 -6.93 18.61
C ARG A 37 16.69 -6.66 17.13
N ARG A 38 16.09 -5.51 16.78
CA ARG A 38 15.85 -5.11 15.39
C ARG A 38 17.16 -5.00 14.61
N LYS A 39 18.23 -4.45 15.20
CA LYS A 39 19.57 -4.40 14.58
C LYS A 39 20.11 -5.80 14.31
N ILE A 40 20.01 -6.72 15.27
CA ILE A 40 20.49 -8.09 15.11
C ILE A 40 19.67 -8.83 14.04
N GLU A 41 18.35 -8.65 14.03
CA GLU A 41 17.45 -9.25 13.04
C GLU A 41 17.73 -8.71 11.63
N GLU A 42 18.01 -7.42 11.48
CA GLU A 42 18.37 -6.78 10.21
C GLU A 42 19.74 -7.26 9.69
N GLN A 43 20.74 -7.37 10.57
CA GLN A 43 22.04 -7.97 10.23
C GLN A 43 21.88 -9.45 9.82
N ARG A 44 21.05 -10.20 10.55
CA ARG A 44 20.72 -11.59 10.21
C ARG A 44 20.05 -11.67 8.84
N HIS A 45 19.12 -10.78 8.53
CA HIS A 45 18.46 -10.72 7.22
C HIS A 45 19.47 -10.46 6.09
N ARG A 46 20.36 -9.47 6.28
CA ARG A 46 21.42 -9.15 5.31
C ARG A 46 22.30 -10.36 5.00
N LEU A 47 22.82 -11.03 6.05
CA LEU A 47 23.70 -12.18 5.89
C LEU A 47 23.00 -13.38 5.25
N VAL A 48 21.74 -13.64 5.61
CA VAL A 48 20.96 -14.73 5.01
C VAL A 48 20.68 -14.48 3.52
N THR A 49 20.35 -13.24 3.15
CA THR A 49 20.16 -12.85 1.75
C THR A 49 21.44 -13.03 0.94
N GLU A 50 22.59 -12.62 1.48
CA GLU A 50 23.90 -12.80 0.84
C GLU A 50 24.25 -14.30 0.69
N LEU A 51 24.02 -15.10 1.74
CA LEU A 51 24.25 -16.55 1.72
C LEU A 51 23.36 -17.28 0.72
N LEU A 52 22.10 -16.87 0.55
CA LEU A 52 21.18 -17.47 -0.42
C LEU A 52 21.62 -17.23 -1.87
N VAL A 53 22.23 -16.06 -2.14
CA VAL A 53 22.80 -15.73 -3.46
C VAL A 53 24.08 -16.55 -3.72
N LEU A 54 24.93 -16.71 -2.71
CA LEU A 54 26.19 -17.44 -2.83
C LEU A 54 26.00 -18.96 -2.90
N ASN A 55 25.07 -19.51 -2.12
CA ASN A 55 24.82 -20.94 -1.98
C ASN A 55 23.31 -21.24 -2.11
N PRO A 56 22.83 -21.70 -3.27
CA PRO A 56 21.41 -22.01 -3.48
C PRO A 56 20.91 -23.23 -2.68
N GLU A 57 21.80 -24.07 -2.13
CA GLU A 57 21.44 -25.16 -1.20
C GLU A 57 21.25 -24.71 0.26
N TYR A 58 21.53 -23.44 0.57
CA TYR A 58 21.39 -22.92 1.92
C TYR A 58 19.91 -22.93 2.36
N LYS A 59 19.60 -23.71 3.40
CA LYS A 59 18.29 -23.71 4.05
C LYS A 59 18.31 -22.74 5.22
N ALA A 60 17.54 -21.66 5.11
CA ALA A 60 17.40 -20.72 6.22
C ALA A 60 16.83 -21.44 7.47
N PRO A 61 17.27 -21.08 8.69
CA PRO A 61 16.76 -21.69 9.92
C PRO A 61 15.25 -21.52 10.08
N ALA A 62 14.55 -22.48 10.72
CA ALA A 62 13.09 -22.45 10.89
C ALA A 62 12.59 -21.18 11.61
N ASP A 63 13.39 -20.61 12.51
CA ASP A 63 13.08 -19.37 13.23
C ASP A 63 13.33 -18.10 12.41
N TYR A 64 13.84 -18.23 11.18
CA TYR A 64 14.04 -17.11 10.26
C TYR A 64 12.80 -16.92 9.39
N LYS A 65 12.03 -15.87 9.69
CA LYS A 65 11.01 -15.37 8.78
C LYS A 65 11.68 -14.32 7.89
N PRO A 66 11.91 -14.59 6.59
CA PRO A 66 12.41 -13.55 5.70
C PRO A 66 11.44 -12.37 5.80
N THR A 67 11.95 -11.18 6.07
CA THR A 67 11.20 -9.96 5.84
C THR A 67 11.00 -9.92 4.33
N GLN A 68 9.87 -10.43 3.84
CA GLN A 68 9.49 -10.24 2.46
C GLN A 68 9.46 -8.74 2.26
N ALA A 69 10.46 -8.21 1.57
CA ALA A 69 10.50 -6.83 1.14
C ALA A 69 9.27 -6.65 0.25
N LYS A 70 8.19 -6.13 0.83
CA LYS A 70 6.99 -5.80 0.07
C LYS A 70 7.31 -4.51 -0.64
N TYR A 71 7.36 -4.57 -1.96
CA TYR A 71 7.42 -3.38 -2.77
C TYR A 71 6.08 -2.67 -2.61
N ILE A 72 6.15 -1.38 -2.31
CA ILE A 72 4.99 -0.53 -2.07
C ILE A 72 5.09 0.61 -3.07
N ASP A 73 4.00 0.86 -3.78
CA ASP A 73 3.86 2.01 -4.67
C ASP A 73 2.52 2.71 -4.44
N LYS A 74 2.51 4.03 -4.62
CA LYS A 74 1.34 4.89 -4.40
C LYS A 74 1.04 5.63 -5.70
N VAL A 75 -0.14 5.38 -6.26
CA VAL A 75 -0.66 6.06 -7.45
C VAL A 75 -1.71 7.07 -7.02
N MET A 76 -1.47 8.35 -7.30
CA MET A 76 -2.44 9.41 -7.06
C MET A 76 -3.53 9.38 -8.14
N ILE A 77 -4.79 9.54 -7.74
CA ILE A 77 -5.94 9.57 -8.63
C ILE A 77 -6.50 11.00 -8.62
N PRO A 78 -6.52 11.71 -9.77
CA PRO A 78 -6.98 13.09 -9.86
C PRO A 78 -8.52 13.17 -9.84
N GLN A 79 -9.11 12.87 -8.68
CA GLN A 79 -10.56 13.00 -8.46
C GLN A 79 -10.99 14.48 -8.37
N GLU A 80 -10.09 15.37 -7.92
CA GLU A 80 -10.37 16.79 -7.76
C GLU A 80 -10.48 17.53 -9.11
N ASP A 81 -9.66 17.15 -10.09
CA ASP A 81 -9.71 17.72 -11.44
C ASP A 81 -10.94 17.27 -12.24
N HIS A 82 -11.46 16.06 -11.95
CA HIS A 82 -12.60 15.47 -12.66
C HIS A 82 -13.65 14.91 -11.67
N PRO A 83 -14.42 15.77 -10.99
CA PRO A 83 -15.42 15.35 -10.01
C PRO A 83 -16.58 14.55 -10.62
N ASP A 84 -16.85 14.72 -11.91
CA ASP A 84 -17.92 14.02 -12.63
C ASP A 84 -17.56 12.55 -12.95
N VAL A 85 -16.29 12.16 -12.79
CA VAL A 85 -15.79 10.83 -13.13
C VAL A 85 -15.65 9.95 -11.88
N ASN A 86 -16.29 8.79 -11.90
CA ASN A 86 -16.22 7.80 -10.81
C ASN A 86 -15.05 6.83 -10.98
N PHE A 87 -13.81 7.28 -10.76
CA PHE A 87 -12.60 6.44 -10.87
C PHE A 87 -12.63 5.20 -9.97
N VAL A 88 -13.09 5.37 -8.72
CA VAL A 88 -13.20 4.26 -7.75
C VAL A 88 -14.15 3.17 -8.27
N GLY A 89 -15.30 3.57 -8.82
CA GLY A 89 -16.28 2.64 -9.38
C GLY A 89 -15.73 1.85 -10.56
N LEU A 90 -14.95 2.52 -11.43
CA LEU A 90 -14.34 1.91 -12.61
C LEU A 90 -13.24 0.91 -12.25
N ILE A 91 -12.36 1.25 -11.31
CA ILE A 91 -11.27 0.36 -10.87
C ILE A 91 -11.82 -0.85 -10.11
N ILE A 92 -12.84 -0.65 -9.27
CA ILE A 92 -13.43 -1.75 -8.48
C ILE A 92 -14.30 -2.66 -9.37
N GLY A 93 -15.14 -2.06 -10.21
CA GLY A 93 -16.13 -2.75 -11.02
C GLY A 93 -17.28 -3.36 -10.19
N PRO A 94 -18.24 -4.06 -10.85
CA PRO A 94 -19.37 -4.67 -10.17
C PRO A 94 -18.90 -5.71 -9.15
N ARG A 95 -19.35 -5.59 -7.90
CA ARG A 95 -18.97 -6.47 -6.77
C ARG A 95 -17.46 -6.63 -6.54
N GLY A 96 -16.62 -5.71 -7.05
CA GLY A 96 -15.16 -5.84 -6.96
C GLY A 96 -14.55 -6.86 -7.91
N ASN A 97 -15.29 -7.28 -8.96
CA ASN A 97 -14.80 -8.30 -9.89
C ASN A 97 -13.59 -7.80 -10.70
N THR A 98 -13.62 -6.55 -11.15
CA THR A 98 -12.52 -5.93 -11.91
C THR A 98 -11.27 -5.79 -11.04
N LEU A 99 -11.39 -5.28 -9.81
CA LEU A 99 -10.27 -5.20 -8.87
C LEU A 99 -9.65 -6.57 -8.60
N LYS A 100 -10.48 -7.59 -8.31
CA LYS A 100 -10.00 -8.96 -8.06
C LYS A 100 -9.28 -9.55 -9.27
N THR A 101 -9.79 -9.29 -10.47
CA THR A 101 -9.16 -9.73 -11.73
C THR A 101 -7.80 -9.05 -11.89
N LEU A 102 -7.74 -7.74 -11.65
CA LEU A 102 -6.51 -6.95 -11.71
C LEU A 102 -5.46 -7.44 -10.69
N GLU A 103 -5.86 -7.70 -9.45
CA GLU A 103 -5.01 -8.26 -8.41
C GLU A 103 -4.51 -9.66 -8.78
N LYS A 104 -5.38 -10.52 -9.33
CA LYS A 104 -5.03 -11.90 -9.75
C LYS A 104 -4.06 -11.91 -10.92
N GLU A 105 -4.25 -11.03 -11.90
CA GLU A 105 -3.40 -11.00 -13.10
C GLU A 105 -2.04 -10.37 -12.82
N THR A 106 -1.98 -9.40 -11.91
CA THR A 106 -0.72 -8.75 -11.54
C THR A 106 0.00 -9.50 -10.42
N ASN A 107 -0.70 -10.29 -9.61
CA ASN A 107 -0.23 -10.81 -8.31
C ASN A 107 0.18 -9.69 -7.34
N ALA A 108 -0.36 -8.48 -7.54
CA ALA A 108 -0.23 -7.37 -6.61
C ALA A 108 -1.52 -7.24 -5.79
N LYS A 109 -1.40 -6.73 -4.57
CA LYS A 109 -2.52 -6.33 -3.73
C LYS A 109 -2.76 -4.84 -3.89
N ILE A 110 -3.97 -4.44 -4.25
CA ILE A 110 -4.33 -3.07 -4.59
C ILE A 110 -5.41 -2.61 -3.60
N ILE A 111 -5.14 -1.51 -2.91
CA ILE A 111 -6.03 -0.94 -1.90
C ILE A 111 -6.27 0.52 -2.23
N ILE A 112 -7.50 0.89 -2.53
CA ILE A 112 -7.87 2.30 -2.72
C ILE A 112 -8.08 2.94 -1.34
N ARG A 113 -7.48 4.11 -1.13
CA ARG A 113 -7.57 4.92 0.09
C ARG A 113 -7.71 6.39 -0.26
N GLY A 114 -8.15 7.20 0.70
CA GLY A 114 -8.30 8.66 0.56
C GLY A 114 -9.75 9.12 0.48
N LYS A 115 -9.94 10.44 0.40
CA LYS A 115 -11.26 11.10 0.33
C LYS A 115 -12.05 10.61 -0.88
N GLY A 116 -13.30 10.17 -0.66
CA GLY A 116 -14.18 9.63 -1.70
C GLY A 116 -14.04 8.11 -1.96
N SER A 117 -13.09 7.41 -1.32
CA SER A 117 -12.97 5.94 -1.46
C SER A 117 -14.13 5.16 -0.81
N ILE A 118 -14.91 5.79 0.06
CA ILE A 118 -16.02 5.18 0.79
C ILE A 118 -17.31 5.82 0.29
N LYS A 119 -18.22 5.03 -0.29
CA LYS A 119 -19.53 5.51 -0.70
C LYS A 119 -20.26 6.09 0.52
N ASP A 120 -20.69 7.35 0.44
CA ASP A 120 -21.21 8.22 1.52
C ASP A 120 -22.29 7.60 2.45
N GLY A 121 -22.90 6.47 2.08
CA GLY A 121 -23.90 5.78 2.90
C GLY A 121 -23.38 4.95 4.09
N LYS A 122 -22.06 4.78 4.26
CA LYS A 122 -21.48 4.06 5.43
C LYS A 122 -20.72 4.94 6.41
N MET A 123 -20.76 6.26 6.24
CA MET A 123 -20.08 7.22 7.11
C MET A 123 -20.82 7.49 8.44
N GLY A 124 -22.08 7.06 8.57
CA GLY A 124 -22.95 7.42 9.70
C GLY A 124 -22.69 6.69 11.02
N LEU A 125 -21.75 5.75 11.10
CA LEU A 125 -21.57 4.91 12.30
C LEU A 125 -20.22 5.02 13.01
N VAL A 126 -19.35 5.98 12.64
CA VAL A 126 -18.09 6.21 13.37
C VAL A 126 -18.23 7.46 14.23
N LYS A 127 -18.82 7.29 15.42
CA LYS A 127 -19.01 8.30 16.49
C LYS A 127 -17.70 8.79 17.15
N PHE A 128 -16.52 8.55 16.57
CA PHE A 128 -15.24 8.74 17.26
C PHE A 128 -14.17 9.38 16.37
N GLY A 129 -14.37 10.66 16.03
CA GLY A 129 -13.33 11.56 15.51
C GLY A 129 -12.73 11.18 14.14
N PRO A 130 -12.07 12.14 13.45
CA PRO A 130 -11.39 11.84 12.19
C PRO A 130 -10.20 10.92 12.47
N LEU A 131 -10.15 9.78 11.78
CA LEU A 131 -8.99 8.89 11.79
C LEU A 131 -7.81 9.62 11.13
N PRO A 132 -6.57 9.53 11.67
CA PRO A 132 -5.40 10.16 11.05
C PRO A 132 -5.13 9.50 9.69
N GLY A 133 -5.47 10.22 8.61
CA GLY A 133 -5.34 9.74 7.23
C GLY A 133 -6.57 9.99 6.34
N GLU A 134 -7.69 10.47 6.89
CA GLU A 134 -8.86 10.88 6.09
C GLU A 134 -8.64 12.18 5.28
N ASP A 135 -7.52 12.88 5.50
CA ASP A 135 -7.16 14.08 4.73
C ASP A 135 -6.34 13.78 3.46
N GLU A 136 -5.94 12.52 3.22
CA GLU A 136 -5.14 12.20 2.04
C GLU A 136 -6.01 12.19 0.75
N PRO A 137 -5.50 12.76 -0.35
CA PRO A 137 -6.17 12.71 -1.65
C PRO A 137 -6.36 11.26 -2.10
N LEU A 138 -7.34 11.03 -2.98
CA LEU A 138 -7.66 9.69 -3.47
C LEU A 138 -6.41 9.06 -4.11
N HIS A 139 -6.02 7.89 -3.59
CA HIS A 139 -4.85 7.17 -4.08
C HIS A 139 -5.03 5.66 -4.02
N ALA A 140 -4.44 4.97 -4.99
CA ALA A 140 -4.30 3.53 -4.97
C ALA A 140 -2.96 3.14 -4.33
N TYR A 141 -3.03 2.33 -3.28
CA TYR A 141 -1.90 1.76 -2.56
C TYR A 141 -1.67 0.33 -3.04
N ILE A 142 -0.56 0.11 -3.71
CA ILE A 142 -0.24 -1.16 -4.37
C ILE A 142 0.92 -1.80 -3.62
N THR A 143 0.75 -3.08 -3.25
CA THR A 143 1.80 -3.85 -2.59
C THR A 143 2.04 -5.16 -3.32
N GLY A 144 3.30 -5.53 -3.53
CA GLY A 144 3.67 -6.74 -4.26
C GLY A 144 4.91 -7.41 -3.69
N THR A 145 5.13 -8.64 -4.12
CA THR A 145 6.32 -9.45 -3.77
C THR A 145 7.57 -9.02 -4.54
N SER A 146 7.39 -8.45 -5.74
CA SER A 146 8.46 -7.99 -6.62
C SER A 146 8.18 -6.59 -7.17
N SER A 147 9.24 -5.84 -7.45
CA SER A 147 9.13 -4.50 -8.06
C SER A 147 8.43 -4.53 -9.42
N GLU A 148 8.69 -5.56 -10.24
CA GLU A 148 8.08 -5.70 -11.58
C GLU A 148 6.56 -5.91 -11.52
N ILE A 149 6.09 -6.70 -10.55
CA ILE A 149 4.67 -6.94 -10.30
C ILE A 149 3.96 -5.63 -9.94
N VAL A 150 4.57 -4.86 -9.04
CA VAL A 150 4.03 -3.57 -8.61
C VAL A 150 4.01 -2.58 -9.77
N ALA A 151 5.09 -2.48 -10.55
CA ALA A 151 5.15 -1.63 -11.73
C ALA A 151 4.07 -1.97 -12.76
N LYS A 152 3.85 -3.27 -13.04
CA LYS A 152 2.80 -3.75 -13.94
C LYS A 152 1.40 -3.38 -13.44
N ALA A 153 1.16 -3.52 -12.13
CA ALA A 153 -0.11 -3.12 -11.52
C ALA A 153 -0.33 -1.61 -11.57
N VAL A 154 0.70 -0.82 -11.29
CA VAL A 154 0.69 0.65 -11.37
C VAL A 154 0.35 1.11 -12.79
N GLU A 155 0.98 0.51 -13.81
CA GLU A 155 0.74 0.86 -15.21
C GLU A 155 -0.72 0.59 -15.60
N LYS A 156 -1.27 -0.56 -15.22
CA LYS A 156 -2.68 -0.87 -15.48
C LYS A 156 -3.66 0.06 -14.77
N VAL A 157 -3.39 0.40 -13.52
CA VAL A 157 -4.21 1.36 -12.77
C VAL A 157 -4.17 2.73 -13.47
N LYS A 158 -2.99 3.18 -13.90
CA LYS A 158 -2.83 4.43 -14.68
C LYS A 158 -3.54 4.37 -16.02
N GLN A 159 -3.52 3.23 -16.72
CA GLN A 159 -4.27 3.06 -17.97
C GLN A 159 -5.77 3.24 -17.75
N ILE A 160 -6.34 2.62 -16.72
CA ILE A 160 -7.77 2.77 -16.38
C ILE A 160 -8.10 4.23 -16.04
N ILE A 161 -7.21 4.92 -15.30
CA ILE A 161 -7.39 6.34 -14.97
C ILE A 161 -7.35 7.21 -16.24
N ASN A 162 -6.37 7.00 -17.12
CA ASN A 162 -6.25 7.75 -18.36
C ASN A 162 -7.45 7.50 -19.30
N GLN A 163 -7.89 6.25 -19.43
CA GLN A 163 -9.10 5.92 -20.19
C GLN A 163 -10.33 6.64 -19.64
N ALA A 164 -10.42 6.80 -18.32
CA ALA A 164 -11.52 7.53 -17.69
C ALA A 164 -11.46 9.05 -17.91
N ILE A 165 -10.28 9.61 -18.18
CA ILE A 165 -10.08 11.05 -18.48
C ILE A 165 -10.28 11.33 -19.99
N ASP A 166 -9.72 10.48 -20.85
CA ASP A 166 -9.69 10.68 -22.30
C ASP A 166 -11.05 10.40 -22.96
N GLU A 167 -11.78 9.40 -22.47
CA GLU A 167 -13.09 9.00 -23.01
C GLU A 167 -14.24 9.37 -22.06
N PRO A 168 -14.99 10.47 -22.34
CA PRO A 168 -16.16 10.85 -21.56
C PRO A 168 -17.32 9.84 -21.70
N GLU A 169 -18.32 9.98 -20.81
CA GLU A 169 -19.35 9.01 -20.34
C GLU A 169 -20.08 8.07 -21.34
N GLY A 170 -19.84 8.16 -22.66
CA GLY A 170 -20.51 7.36 -23.69
C GLY A 170 -19.64 6.37 -24.47
N MET A 171 -18.31 6.55 -24.50
CA MET A 171 -17.41 5.72 -25.34
C MET A 171 -16.61 4.67 -24.57
N ASN A 172 -16.54 4.81 -23.24
CA ASN A 172 -15.75 3.93 -22.39
C ASN A 172 -16.35 2.51 -22.35
N GLU A 173 -15.82 1.62 -23.20
CA GLU A 173 -16.30 0.23 -23.34
C GLU A 173 -16.26 -0.52 -22.01
N LEU A 174 -15.21 -0.29 -21.21
CA LEU A 174 -15.03 -0.91 -19.90
C LEU A 174 -16.17 -0.54 -18.94
N ARG A 175 -16.53 0.75 -18.89
CA ARG A 175 -17.64 1.24 -18.05
C ARG A 175 -18.96 0.64 -18.54
N LYS A 176 -19.20 0.63 -19.85
CA LYS A 176 -20.43 0.05 -20.44
C LYS A 176 -20.56 -1.44 -20.14
N GLN A 177 -19.46 -2.19 -20.25
CA GLN A 177 -19.43 -3.63 -19.93
C GLN A 177 -19.69 -3.87 -18.43
N GLN A 178 -19.06 -3.09 -17.55
CA GLN A 178 -19.28 -3.16 -16.10
C GLN A 178 -20.72 -2.82 -15.71
N LEU A 179 -21.32 -1.79 -16.33
CA LEU A 179 -22.73 -1.43 -16.11
C LEU A 179 -23.68 -2.55 -16.60
N ARG A 180 -23.39 -3.15 -17.76
CA ARG A 180 -24.14 -4.29 -18.29
C ARG A 180 -24.07 -5.50 -17.35
N GLU A 181 -22.87 -5.84 -16.88
CA GLU A 181 -22.66 -6.93 -15.91
C GLU A 181 -23.39 -6.64 -14.59
N LEU A 182 -23.35 -5.39 -14.12
CA LEU A 182 -24.07 -4.96 -12.92
C LEU A 182 -25.60 -5.09 -13.10
N ALA A 183 -26.14 -4.67 -14.24
CA ALA A 183 -27.56 -4.77 -14.56
C ALA A 183 -28.03 -6.23 -14.65
N LEU A 184 -27.20 -7.11 -15.23
CA LEU A 184 -27.44 -8.56 -15.27
C LEU A 184 -27.45 -9.14 -13.85
N LEU A 185 -26.47 -8.79 -13.01
CA LEU A 185 -26.38 -9.26 -11.62
C LEU A 185 -27.54 -8.78 -10.73
N HIS A 186 -28.11 -7.61 -11.03
CA HIS A 186 -29.25 -7.05 -10.31
C HIS A 186 -30.62 -7.53 -10.88
N GLY A 187 -30.61 -8.31 -11.97
CA GLY A 187 -31.83 -8.83 -12.59
C GLY A 187 -32.71 -7.75 -13.23
N THR A 188 -32.19 -6.55 -13.46
CA THR A 188 -32.91 -5.41 -14.06
C THR A 188 -32.61 -5.22 -15.54
N LEU A 189 -31.84 -6.14 -16.14
CA LEU A 189 -31.52 -6.10 -17.57
C LEU A 189 -32.81 -6.28 -18.36
N ARG A 190 -33.24 -5.23 -19.06
CA ARG A 190 -34.35 -5.30 -20.00
C ARG A 190 -33.79 -5.93 -21.28
N GLU A 191 -34.47 -6.94 -21.83
CA GLU A 191 -34.03 -7.73 -23.00
C GLU A 191 -33.84 -6.89 -24.29
N ASN A 192 -34.18 -5.60 -24.26
CA ASN A 192 -34.11 -4.68 -25.42
C ASN A 192 -32.71 -4.13 -25.72
N ASP A 193 -31.69 -4.39 -24.89
CA ASP A 193 -30.31 -3.87 -25.09
C ASP A 193 -29.37 -4.90 -25.80
N CYS A 194 -29.95 -5.97 -26.36
CA CYS A 194 -29.27 -7.06 -27.06
C CYS A 194 -29.40 -7.03 -28.59
N LEU A 195 -29.98 -5.98 -29.18
CA LEU A 195 -30.07 -5.80 -30.63
C LEU A 195 -29.25 -4.60 -31.11
#